data_AF-L0ASE7-F1
#
_entry.id   AF-L0ASE7-F1
#
_cell.length_a   1.000
_cell.length_b   1.000
_cell.length_c   1.000
_cell.angle_alpha   90.00
_cell.angle_beta   90.00
_cell.angle_gamma   90.00
#
_symmetry.space_group_name_H-M   'P 1'
#
loop_
_entity.id
_entity.type
_entity.pdbx_description
1 polymer ?
#
loop_
_entity_poly.entity_id
_entity_poly.type
_entity_poly.pdbx_seq_one_letter_code
_entity_poly.pdbx_strand_id
1 'polypeptide(L)'
;QKPGAQVLAQRDVDVAFHSIFIANTGSGLQQIRDVKGLTALKGKRFTFGSESSTSGRLMPQYFLAKGGVKLADFAGGAPGFSGSH
;
A
#
# COMPACT_ATOMS: atom_id res chain seq x y z
N GLN A 1 -0.24 -18.57 2.14
CA GLN A 1 0.75 -18.88 3.20
C GLN A 1 1.29 -20.29 2.95
N LYS A 2 2.59 -20.54 3.15
CA LYS A 2 3.14 -21.90 2.99
C LYS A 2 2.75 -22.76 4.19
N PRO A 3 2.26 -24.00 3.99
CA PRO A 3 2.11 -24.96 5.07
C PRO A 3 3.48 -25.23 5.71
N GLY A 4 3.61 -25.07 7.03
CA GLY A 4 4.83 -25.39 7.78
C GLY A 4 5.72 -24.22 8.20
N ALA A 5 5.34 -22.96 7.90
CA ALA A 5 6.06 -21.81 8.44
C ALA A 5 5.64 -21.56 9.90
N GLN A 6 6.54 -21.84 10.84
CA GLN A 6 6.36 -21.59 12.26
C GLN A 6 7.10 -20.30 12.65
N VAL A 7 6.38 -19.32 13.21
CA VAL A 7 6.98 -18.07 13.68
C VAL A 7 7.77 -18.38 14.95
N LEU A 8 9.11 -18.25 14.88
CA LEU A 8 10.02 -18.62 15.99
C LEU A 8 10.22 -17.48 17.00
N ALA A 9 10.07 -16.23 16.58
CA ALA A 9 10.06 -15.06 17.42
C ALA A 9 9.44 -13.88 16.66
N GLN A 10 8.63 -13.07 17.35
CA GLN A 10 8.12 -11.78 16.88
C GLN A 10 8.39 -10.78 17.99
N ARG A 11 9.05 -9.66 17.70
CA ARG A 11 9.26 -8.62 18.72
C ARG A 11 7.97 -7.84 18.90
N ASP A 12 7.76 -7.30 20.09
CA ASP A 12 6.55 -6.53 20.43
C ASP A 12 6.32 -5.34 19.47
N VAL A 13 7.41 -4.78 18.91
CA VAL A 13 7.38 -3.69 17.91
C VAL A 13 6.85 -4.11 16.54
N ASP A 14 6.90 -5.41 16.21
CA ASP A 14 6.44 -5.94 14.92
C ASP A 14 4.90 -6.15 14.93
N VAL A 15 4.23 -5.90 16.05
CA VAL A 15 2.76 -6.00 16.19
C VAL A 15 2.03 -4.81 15.54
N ALA A 16 2.68 -3.64 15.46
CA ALA A 16 2.07 -2.40 14.99
C ALA A 16 2.66 -1.92 13.65
N PHE A 17 2.22 -2.53 12.55
CA PHE A 17 2.65 -2.11 11.21
C PHE A 17 1.88 -0.88 10.72
N HIS A 18 2.61 0.10 10.19
CA HIS A 18 2.05 1.30 9.56
C HIS A 18 2.44 1.37 8.08
N SER A 19 1.46 1.52 7.19
CA SER A 19 1.69 1.89 5.79
C SER A 19 1.65 3.41 5.65
N ILE A 20 2.73 3.99 5.14
CA ILE A 20 2.81 5.43 4.83
C ILE A 20 2.61 5.62 3.33
N PHE A 21 1.69 6.51 2.97
CA PHE A 21 1.47 6.94 1.59
C PHE A 21 2.06 8.33 1.40
N ILE A 22 3.00 8.46 0.49
CA ILE A 22 3.66 9.74 0.17
C ILE A 22 3.10 10.23 -1.16
N ALA A 23 2.67 11.49 -1.20
CA ALA A 23 2.14 12.12 -2.40
C ALA A 23 2.91 13.41 -2.70
N ASN A 24 3.09 13.69 -3.99
CA ASN A 24 3.63 14.97 -4.44
C ASN A 24 2.68 16.11 -4.04
N THR A 25 3.21 17.23 -3.54
CA THR A 25 2.42 18.40 -3.11
C THR A 25 1.60 19.03 -4.24
N GLY A 26 2.05 18.91 -5.49
CA GLY A 26 1.31 19.34 -6.69
C GLY A 26 0.24 18.36 -7.20
N SER A 27 0.00 17.24 -6.52
CA SER A 27 -0.98 16.21 -6.93
C SER A 27 -2.45 16.62 -6.76
N GLY A 28 -2.70 17.76 -6.10
CA GLY A 28 -4.03 18.22 -5.69
C GLY A 28 -4.68 17.36 -4.60
N LEU A 29 -3.94 16.42 -4.00
CA LEU A 29 -4.43 15.62 -2.88
C LEU A 29 -4.44 16.47 -1.61
N GLN A 30 -5.57 16.46 -0.92
CA GLN A 30 -5.65 16.93 0.47
C GLN A 30 -5.15 15.85 1.42
N GLN A 31 -4.83 16.25 2.66
CA GLN A 31 -4.41 15.32 3.68
C GLN A 31 -5.49 14.26 3.95
N ILE A 32 -5.12 12.99 3.78
CA ILE A 32 -5.97 11.84 4.08
C ILE A 32 -5.82 11.50 5.56
N ARG A 33 -6.92 11.51 6.30
CA ARG A 33 -6.92 11.30 7.77
C ARG A 33 -7.30 9.89 8.19
N ASP A 34 -7.95 9.14 7.31
CA ASP A 34 -8.41 7.78 7.58
C ASP A 34 -8.34 6.90 6.33
N VAL A 35 -8.60 5.61 6.54
CA VAL A 35 -8.54 4.59 5.48
C VAL A 35 -9.59 4.82 4.39
N LYS A 36 -10.76 5.41 4.71
CA LYS A 36 -11.79 5.69 3.70
C LYS A 36 -11.34 6.81 2.77
N GLY A 37 -10.60 7.80 3.26
CA GLY A 37 -10.04 8.88 2.45
C GLY A 37 -9.06 8.41 1.36
N LEU A 38 -8.59 7.16 1.40
CA LEU A 38 -7.77 6.56 0.33
C LEU A 38 -8.50 6.51 -1.02
N THR A 39 -9.84 6.61 -1.05
CA THR A 39 -10.60 6.74 -2.31
C THR A 39 -10.15 7.93 -3.16
N ALA A 40 -9.52 8.95 -2.57
CA ALA A 40 -8.94 10.09 -3.30
C ALA A 40 -7.80 9.68 -4.25
N LEU A 41 -7.24 8.48 -4.11
CA LEU A 41 -6.19 7.93 -4.97
C LEU A 41 -6.73 7.30 -6.27
N LYS A 42 -8.05 7.09 -6.38
CA LYS A 42 -8.68 6.57 -7.60
C LYS A 42 -8.44 7.54 -8.76
N GLY A 43 -8.16 7.00 -9.94
CA GLY A 43 -7.83 7.76 -11.14
C GLY A 43 -6.47 8.47 -11.10
N LYS A 44 -5.66 8.28 -10.03
CA LYS A 44 -4.29 8.81 -9.97
C LYS A 44 -3.28 7.72 -10.34
N ARG A 45 -2.11 8.14 -10.78
CA ARG A 45 -0.96 7.25 -10.95
C ARG A 45 -0.43 6.89 -9.58
N PHE A 46 -0.20 5.60 -9.35
CA PHE A 46 0.27 5.06 -8.09
C PHE A 46 1.42 4.09 -8.36
N THR A 47 2.45 4.12 -7.53
CA THR A 47 3.62 3.24 -7.65
C THR A 47 3.87 2.57 -6.31
N PHE A 48 3.89 1.25 -6.27
CA PHE A 48 4.35 0.48 -5.12
C PHE A 48 5.88 0.40 -5.09
N GLY A 49 6.43 -0.13 -3.99
CA GLY A 49 7.82 -0.57 -3.92
C GLY A 49 8.09 -1.77 -4.82
N SER A 50 9.00 -2.68 -4.42
CA SER A 50 9.22 -3.90 -5.19
C SER A 50 8.01 -4.85 -5.16
N GLU A 51 7.87 -5.67 -6.21
CA GLU A 51 6.79 -6.66 -6.31
C GLU A 51 6.82 -7.72 -5.20
N SER A 52 8.00 -8.03 -4.67
CA SER A 52 8.19 -9.01 -3.62
C SER A 52 8.05 -8.42 -2.21
N SER A 53 7.90 -7.10 -2.06
CA SER A 53 7.92 -6.45 -0.76
C SER A 53 6.61 -6.57 0.00
N THR A 54 6.65 -7.13 1.21
CA THR A 54 5.49 -7.13 2.12
C THR A 54 5.12 -5.70 2.55
N SER A 55 6.10 -4.91 3.00
CA SER A 55 5.89 -3.55 3.49
C SER A 55 5.64 -2.53 2.38
N GLY A 56 6.24 -2.71 1.21
CA GLY A 56 6.16 -1.81 0.06
C GLY A 56 5.07 -2.17 -0.96
N ARG A 57 4.48 -3.37 -0.88
CA ARG A 57 3.36 -3.80 -1.75
C ARG A 57 2.19 -4.37 -0.99
N LEU A 58 2.37 -5.48 -0.27
CA LEU A 58 1.24 -6.22 0.31
C LEU A 58 0.47 -5.42 1.35
N MET A 59 1.16 -4.76 2.29
CA MET A 59 0.54 -3.96 3.33
C MET A 59 -0.16 -2.71 2.78
N PRO A 60 0.48 -1.89 1.92
CA PRO A 60 -0.20 -0.77 1.26
C PRO A 60 -1.44 -1.22 0.46
N GLN A 61 -1.35 -2.32 -0.28
CA GLN A 61 -2.49 -2.88 -1.03
C GLN A 61 -3.63 -3.32 -0.12
N TYR A 62 -3.31 -3.93 1.04
CA TYR A 62 -4.31 -4.29 2.04
C TYR A 62 -5.10 -3.07 2.54
N PHE A 63 -4.41 -1.97 2.88
CA PHE A 63 -5.09 -0.75 3.34
C PHE A 63 -5.89 -0.06 2.22
N LEU A 64 -5.37 -0.05 0.99
CA LEU A 64 -6.11 0.43 -0.18
C LEU A 64 -7.43 -0.35 -0.36
N ALA A 65 -7.38 -1.67 -0.28
CA ALA A 65 -8.57 -2.51 -0.37
C ALA A 65 -9.56 -2.25 0.79
N LYS A 66 -9.07 -2.08 2.02
CA LYS A 66 -9.89 -1.69 3.18
C LYS A 66 -10.55 -0.32 3.00
N GLY A 67 -9.91 0.58 2.28
CA GLY A 67 -10.46 1.89 1.87
C GLY A 67 -11.39 1.84 0.65
N GLY A 68 -11.62 0.66 0.07
CA GLY A 68 -12.47 0.50 -1.12
C GLY A 68 -11.80 0.91 -2.43
N VAL A 69 -10.46 0.90 -2.48
CA VAL A 69 -9.66 1.16 -3.69
C VAL A 69 -9.19 -0.17 -4.28
N LYS A 70 -9.53 -0.40 -5.55
CA LYS A 70 -9.03 -1.54 -6.33
C LYS A 70 -7.80 -1.12 -7.13
N LEU A 71 -6.92 -2.07 -7.44
CA LEU A 71 -5.75 -1.77 -8.29
C LEU A 71 -6.14 -1.26 -9.68
N ALA A 72 -7.28 -1.74 -10.20
CA ALA A 72 -7.85 -1.27 -11.47
C ALA A 72 -8.40 0.16 -11.41
N ASP A 73 -8.60 0.72 -10.21
CA ASP A 73 -9.08 2.10 -10.07
C ASP A 73 -7.97 3.13 -10.35
N PHE A 74 -6.70 2.73 -10.45
CA PHE A 74 -5.60 3.65 -10.76
C PHE A 74 -5.57 4.08 -12.23
N ALA A 75 -4.96 5.23 -12.50
CA ALA A 75 -4.77 5.71 -13.86
C ALA A 75 -3.99 4.66 -14.68
N GLY A 76 -4.54 4.27 -15.83
CA GLY A 76 -3.97 3.21 -16.68
C GLY A 76 -4.39 1.79 -16.29
N GLY A 77 -5.28 1.62 -15.30
CA GLY A 77 -5.86 0.33 -14.92
C GLY A 77 -4.95 -0.57 -14.08
N ALA A 78 -3.75 -0.10 -13.72
CA ALA A 78 -2.82 -0.81 -12.87
C ALA A 78 -1.84 0.16 -12.16
N PRO A 79 -1.31 -0.21 -10.98
CA PRO A 79 -0.21 0.49 -10.34
C PRO A 79 1.12 0.20 -11.03
N GLY A 80 2.11 1.07 -10.87
CA GLY A 80 3.52 0.80 -11.18
C GLY A 80 4.27 0.14 -10.02
N PHE A 81 5.50 -0.29 -10.27
CA PHE A 81 6.44 -0.80 -9.27
C PHE A 81 7.79 -0.10 -9.45
N SER A 82 8.44 0.26 -8.34
CA SER A 82 9.76 0.91 -8.38
C SER A 82 10.91 -0.07 -8.71
N GLY A 83 10.63 -1.37 -8.79
CA GLY A 83 11.65 -2.41 -8.88
C GLY A 83 12.30 -2.72 -7.52
N SER A 84 13.27 -3.65 -7.54
CA SER A 84 14.14 -3.95 -6.40
C SER A 84 15.52 -3.36 -6.68
N HIS A 85 16.13 -2.71 -5.69
CA HIS A 85 17.53 -2.30 -5.74
C HIS A 85 18.45 -3.50 -5.49
#